data_AF-A0A1I1WRS6-F1
#
_entry.id   AF-A0A1I1WRS6-F1
#
_cell.length_a   1.000
_cell.length_b   1.000
_cell.length_c   1.000
_cell.angle_alpha   90.00
_cell.angle_beta   90.00
_cell.angle_gamma   90.00
#
_symmetry.space_group_name_H-M   'P 1'
#
loop_
_entity.id
_entity.type
_entity.pdbx_description
1 polymer ?
#
loop_
_entity_poly.entity_id
_entity_poly.type
_entity_poly.pdbx_seq_one_letter_code
_entity_poly.pdbx_strand_id
1 'polypeptide(L)'
;MLRAPLNCLGTVVLAGLVVACTTPHHVGKVPKESPPAPAPAAPRPLPAGSAEGVPESLLHEYEGRDAATAAEIATWQLPFQAKRIAVALLTLAAKDDLAGLPAVFTKHARWGIPDRREYDARPIFADGGREFFDTFRDAASRFARKEAFFCPPVVPPAAQVYVRNGAEPMWCAYLSKDGLDVLAFKFVYENGSAKIDYIGLQPTRATGGIAARKGPLPPPMTPQVKRGSAPVGPFMSSGGETVPLQIERRPPPGTVNPPDPASSLAPAPAGAPAPAGPASSGPAGAPAGPASSDPSAPAGAPAAGRPAPTSGPAPAPAKAPAPAPAH
;
A
#
# COMPACT_ATOMS: atom_id res chain seq x y z
N MET A 1 -32.42 -57.38 39.77
CA MET A 1 -32.11 -58.70 39.17
C MET A 1 -30.87 -58.55 38.29
N LEU A 2 -29.94 -59.49 38.49
CA LEU A 2 -28.75 -59.93 37.71
C LEU A 2 -28.20 -59.02 36.58
N ARG A 3 -26.96 -58.51 36.73
CA ARG A 3 -25.63 -59.10 36.34
C ARG A 3 -25.23 -58.81 34.88
N ALA A 4 -24.10 -58.10 34.73
CA ALA A 4 -23.24 -57.98 33.53
C ALA A 4 -22.52 -59.34 33.24
N PRO A 5 -21.42 -59.48 32.44
CA PRO A 5 -20.71 -58.60 31.48
C PRO A 5 -20.14 -59.37 30.22
N LEU A 6 -19.17 -58.76 29.51
CA LEU A 6 -18.02 -59.39 28.82
C LEU A 6 -18.23 -60.24 27.54
N ASN A 7 -17.58 -59.84 26.45
CA ASN A 7 -16.98 -60.74 25.45
C ASN A 7 -15.53 -60.26 25.23
N CYS A 8 -14.55 -60.98 25.78
CA CYS A 8 -13.66 -61.92 25.09
C CYS A 8 -12.76 -61.19 24.06
N LEU A 9 -11.53 -60.76 24.39
CA LEU A 9 -10.37 -61.53 24.87
C LEU A 9 -9.97 -62.61 23.84
N GLY A 10 -9.10 -62.22 22.91
CA GLY A 10 -8.42 -63.11 21.95
C GLY A 10 -6.91 -62.88 22.04
N THR A 11 -6.26 -63.72 22.83
CA THR A 11 -4.82 -63.71 23.13
C THR A 11 -4.09 -64.66 22.17
N VAL A 12 -3.03 -64.14 21.54
CA VAL A 12 -1.73 -64.78 21.18
C VAL A 12 -1.72 -66.07 20.32
N VAL A 13 -1.04 -66.01 19.16
CA VAL A 13 0.09 -66.91 18.84
C VAL A 13 1.17 -66.14 18.09
N LEU A 14 2.34 -66.08 18.73
CA LEU A 14 3.63 -65.65 18.21
C LEU A 14 4.21 -66.81 17.38
N ALA A 15 4.50 -66.60 16.10
CA ALA A 15 5.32 -67.53 15.30
C ALA A 15 6.44 -66.74 14.65
N GLY A 16 7.66 -66.99 15.13
CA GLY A 16 8.88 -66.33 14.69
C GLY A 16 9.21 -66.66 13.24
N LEU A 17 9.49 -65.62 12.48
CA LEU A 17 10.23 -65.72 11.23
C LEU A 17 11.55 -64.98 11.46
N VAL A 18 12.59 -65.77 11.64
CA VAL A 18 13.98 -65.36 11.76
C VAL A 18 14.41 -64.82 10.40
N VAL A 19 14.13 -63.54 10.13
CA VAL A 19 14.72 -62.85 8.98
C VAL A 19 16.15 -62.50 9.39
N ALA A 20 17.08 -63.32 8.93
CA ALA A 20 18.50 -63.03 9.01
C ALA A 20 18.77 -61.66 8.38
N CYS A 21 19.15 -60.69 9.21
CA CYS A 21 19.71 -59.42 8.77
C CYS A 21 21.04 -59.69 8.07
N THR A 22 21.01 -59.93 6.75
CA THR A 22 22.17 -59.68 5.91
C THR A 22 22.31 -58.17 5.78
N THR A 23 22.99 -57.53 6.71
CA THR A 23 23.48 -56.16 6.54
C THR A 23 24.60 -56.18 5.50
N PRO A 24 24.40 -55.66 4.28
CA PRO A 24 25.53 -55.40 3.39
C PRO A 24 26.38 -54.31 4.05
N HIS A 25 27.58 -54.67 4.49
CA HIS A 25 28.61 -53.70 4.83
C HIS A 25 28.96 -52.95 3.54
N HIS A 26 28.41 -51.74 3.37
CA HIS A 26 28.80 -50.85 2.29
C HIS A 26 30.17 -50.26 2.65
N VAL A 27 31.22 -50.91 2.14
CA VAL A 27 32.60 -50.43 2.14
C VAL A 27 32.63 -49.05 1.47
N GLY A 28 33.31 -48.12 2.14
CA GLY A 28 33.36 -46.68 1.90
C GLY A 28 33.14 -46.21 0.46
N LYS A 29 32.02 -45.52 0.24
CA LYS A 29 31.97 -44.45 -0.75
C LYS A 29 32.46 -43.19 -0.04
N VAL A 30 33.64 -42.72 -0.44
CA VAL A 30 34.15 -41.38 -0.12
C VAL A 30 32.99 -40.40 -0.33
N PRO A 31 32.66 -39.51 0.63
CA PRO A 31 31.67 -38.48 0.41
C PRO A 31 32.02 -37.77 -0.89
N LYS A 32 31.19 -37.94 -1.92
CA LYS A 32 31.31 -37.16 -3.14
C LYS A 32 31.05 -35.74 -2.67
N GLU A 33 32.13 -34.98 -2.52
CA GLU A 33 32.10 -33.57 -2.15
C GLU A 33 31.17 -32.91 -3.16
N SER A 34 29.95 -32.61 -2.70
CA SER A 34 28.99 -31.86 -3.50
C SER A 34 29.69 -30.56 -3.86
N PRO A 35 29.79 -30.22 -5.15
CA PRO A 35 30.40 -28.96 -5.56
C PRO A 35 29.81 -27.84 -4.71
N PRO A 36 30.64 -26.92 -4.19
CA PRO A 36 30.16 -25.81 -3.39
C PRO A 36 29.01 -25.14 -4.15
N ALA A 37 27.88 -24.95 -3.45
CA ALA A 37 26.74 -24.28 -4.04
C ALA A 37 27.23 -22.95 -4.64
N PRO A 38 26.86 -22.63 -5.89
CA PRO A 38 27.31 -21.41 -6.54
C PRO A 38 26.98 -20.22 -5.64
N ALA A 39 27.96 -19.33 -5.47
CA ALA A 39 27.77 -18.12 -4.69
C ALA A 39 26.55 -17.35 -5.24
N PRO A 40 25.71 -16.78 -4.36
CA PRO A 40 24.56 -16.00 -4.81
C PRO A 40 25.05 -14.89 -5.74
N ALA A 41 24.42 -14.78 -6.90
CA ALA A 41 24.75 -13.75 -7.87
C ALA A 41 24.60 -12.36 -7.23
N ALA A 42 25.54 -11.46 -7.52
CA ALA A 42 25.45 -10.09 -7.04
C ALA A 42 24.16 -9.42 -7.60
N PRO A 43 23.49 -8.56 -6.81
CA PRO A 43 22.33 -7.81 -7.27
C PRO A 43 22.64 -7.02 -8.54
N ARG A 44 21.72 -7.03 -9.52
CA ARG A 44 21.88 -6.22 -10.74
C ARG A 44 21.76 -4.72 -10.41
N PRO A 45 22.53 -3.86 -11.10
CA PRO A 45 22.43 -2.42 -10.91
C PRO A 45 21.03 -1.92 -11.28
N LEU A 46 20.63 -0.79 -10.68
CA LEU A 46 19.36 -0.13 -11.01
C LEU A 46 19.32 0.25 -12.50
N PRO A 47 18.15 0.11 -13.16
CA PRO A 47 17.98 0.61 -14.51
C PRO A 47 18.06 2.13 -14.51
N ALA A 48 18.75 2.69 -15.51
CA ALA A 48 18.80 4.12 -15.74
C ALA A 48 17.39 4.68 -15.95
N GLY A 49 17.12 5.85 -15.40
CA GLY A 49 15.87 6.56 -15.64
C GLY A 49 15.70 6.91 -17.10
N SER A 50 14.52 6.62 -17.65
CA SER A 50 14.13 7.02 -19.01
C SER A 50 13.04 8.11 -18.99
N ALA A 51 12.68 8.61 -17.81
CA ALA A 51 11.72 9.68 -17.63
C ALA A 51 12.39 11.03 -17.97
N GLU A 52 11.92 11.69 -19.04
CA GLU A 52 12.22 13.11 -19.32
C GLU A 52 13.73 13.46 -19.39
N GLY A 53 14.59 12.49 -19.71
CA GLY A 53 16.05 12.70 -19.77
C GLY A 53 16.74 12.80 -18.40
N VAL A 54 16.05 12.47 -17.31
CA VAL A 54 16.60 12.43 -15.96
C VAL A 54 17.16 11.03 -15.67
N PRO A 55 18.41 10.91 -15.17
CA PRO A 55 19.03 9.60 -14.94
C PRO A 55 18.42 8.83 -13.77
N GLU A 56 17.73 9.51 -12.85
CA GLU A 56 17.10 8.89 -11.67
C GLU A 56 15.66 8.47 -11.97
N SER A 57 15.36 7.20 -11.74
CA SER A 57 14.03 6.61 -11.82
C SER A 57 13.33 6.50 -10.47
N LEU A 58 12.05 6.12 -10.49
CA LEU A 58 11.27 5.77 -9.29
C LEU A 58 12.00 4.78 -8.37
N LEU A 59 12.76 3.82 -8.91
CA LEU A 59 13.46 2.83 -8.09
C LEU A 59 14.60 3.42 -7.25
N HIS A 60 15.23 4.50 -7.70
CA HIS A 60 16.31 5.17 -6.96
C HIS A 60 15.81 5.77 -5.63
N GLU A 61 14.51 6.11 -5.53
CA GLU A 61 13.90 6.59 -4.29
C GLU A 61 13.82 5.49 -3.20
N TYR A 62 13.87 4.21 -3.60
CA TYR A 62 13.62 3.08 -2.71
C TYR A 62 14.84 2.20 -2.45
N GLU A 63 15.96 2.42 -3.15
CA GLU A 63 17.21 1.65 -2.99
C GLU A 63 17.70 1.61 -1.54
N GLY A 64 17.69 2.76 -0.86
CA GLY A 64 18.14 2.90 0.53
C GLY A 64 17.12 2.48 1.59
N ARG A 65 15.93 1.97 1.20
CA ARG A 65 14.90 1.57 2.18
C ARG A 65 15.04 0.12 2.57
N ASP A 66 14.74 -0.20 3.82
CA ASP A 66 14.67 -1.59 4.26
C ASP A 66 13.46 -2.31 3.69
N ALA A 67 13.64 -3.61 3.39
CA ALA A 67 12.53 -4.46 2.99
C ALA A 67 11.58 -4.64 4.17
N ALA A 68 10.28 -4.70 3.88
CA ALA A 68 9.28 -4.94 4.91
C ALA A 68 9.49 -6.32 5.55
N THR A 69 9.46 -6.39 6.88
CA THR A 69 9.59 -7.64 7.61
C THR A 69 8.30 -8.46 7.54
N ALA A 70 8.39 -9.79 7.71
CA ALA A 70 7.20 -10.65 7.73
C ALA A 70 6.19 -10.24 8.82
N ALA A 71 6.67 -9.80 9.98
CA ALA A 71 5.83 -9.29 11.07
C ALA A 71 5.09 -8.02 10.66
N GLU A 72 5.75 -7.10 9.93
CA GLU A 72 5.10 -5.92 9.40
C GLU A 72 4.04 -6.28 8.35
N ILE A 73 4.38 -7.13 7.39
CA ILE A 73 3.49 -7.56 6.30
C ILE A 73 2.19 -8.16 6.85
N ALA A 74 2.29 -8.96 7.91
CA ALA A 74 1.13 -9.58 8.55
C ALA A 74 0.14 -8.56 9.15
N THR A 75 0.59 -7.33 9.43
CA THR A 75 -0.26 -6.26 9.97
C THR A 75 -0.87 -5.36 8.91
N TRP A 76 -0.58 -5.60 7.62
CA TRP A 76 -1.01 -4.70 6.57
C TRP A 76 -2.53 -4.68 6.38
N GLN A 77 -3.10 -3.47 6.37
CA GLN A 77 -4.53 -3.23 6.24
C GLN A 77 -4.87 -2.23 5.13
N LEU A 78 -5.91 -2.55 4.37
CA LEU A 78 -6.50 -1.62 3.41
C LEU A 78 -7.62 -0.79 4.08
N PRO A 79 -7.83 0.46 3.63
CA PRO A 79 -7.11 1.16 2.56
C PRO A 79 -5.80 1.84 3.02
N PHE A 80 -5.56 1.92 4.33
CA PHE A 80 -4.58 2.83 4.93
C PHE A 80 -3.12 2.55 4.56
N GLN A 81 -2.76 1.29 4.31
CA GLN A 81 -1.38 0.90 4.02
C GLN A 81 -1.15 0.54 2.54
N ALA A 82 -2.08 0.86 1.63
CA ALA A 82 -1.93 0.57 0.20
C ALA A 82 -0.60 1.09 -0.39
N LYS A 83 -0.22 2.32 -0.05
CA LYS A 83 1.08 2.89 -0.46
C LYS A 83 2.26 2.11 0.11
N ARG A 84 2.18 1.65 1.35
CA ARG A 84 3.25 0.89 2.01
C ARG A 84 3.47 -0.46 1.33
N ILE A 85 2.40 -1.12 0.89
CA ILE A 85 2.45 -2.37 0.13
C ILE A 85 3.12 -2.14 -1.25
N ALA A 86 2.72 -1.09 -1.99
CA ALA A 86 3.37 -0.75 -3.26
C ALA A 86 4.86 -0.43 -3.10
N VAL A 87 5.21 0.32 -2.05
CA VAL A 87 6.60 0.64 -1.72
C VAL A 87 7.41 -0.61 -1.39
N ALA A 88 6.83 -1.62 -0.74
CA ALA A 88 7.53 -2.88 -0.49
C ALA A 88 7.93 -3.57 -1.79
N LEU A 89 7.03 -3.64 -2.78
CA LEU A 89 7.37 -4.18 -4.10
C LEU A 89 8.45 -3.34 -4.81
N LEU A 90 8.35 -2.01 -4.78
CA LEU A 90 9.37 -1.12 -5.35
C LEU A 90 10.74 -1.27 -4.66
N THR A 91 10.76 -1.54 -3.36
CA THR A 91 11.99 -1.78 -2.59
C THR A 91 12.63 -3.11 -2.98
N LEU A 92 11.84 -4.18 -3.11
CA LEU A 92 12.31 -5.47 -3.64
C LEU A 92 12.89 -5.28 -5.06
N ALA A 93 12.14 -4.58 -5.92
CA ALA A 93 12.57 -4.26 -7.27
C ALA A 93 13.83 -3.41 -7.30
N ALA A 94 14.02 -2.44 -6.40
CA ALA A 94 15.26 -1.65 -6.35
C ALA A 94 16.47 -2.51 -5.93
N LYS A 95 16.28 -3.42 -4.98
CA LYS A 95 17.33 -4.31 -4.45
C LYS A 95 17.61 -5.56 -5.30
N ASP A 96 16.88 -5.72 -6.40
CA ASP A 96 16.91 -6.94 -7.23
C ASP A 96 16.56 -8.22 -6.44
N ASP A 97 15.72 -8.10 -5.41
CA ASP A 97 15.32 -9.21 -4.53
C ASP A 97 14.07 -9.91 -5.05
N LEU A 98 14.30 -10.91 -5.92
CA LEU A 98 13.24 -11.78 -6.42
C LEU A 98 12.68 -12.71 -5.34
N ALA A 99 13.50 -13.10 -4.36
CA ALA A 99 13.12 -14.08 -3.34
C ALA A 99 12.06 -13.51 -2.36
N GLY A 100 12.03 -12.19 -2.19
CA GLY A 100 11.02 -11.50 -1.39
C GLY A 100 9.62 -11.41 -2.03
N LEU A 101 9.47 -11.67 -3.33
CA LEU A 101 8.18 -11.50 -4.02
C LEU A 101 6.99 -12.26 -3.40
N PRO A 102 7.12 -13.54 -2.97
CA PRO A 102 6.00 -14.28 -2.39
C PRO A 102 5.45 -13.68 -1.09
N ALA A 103 6.21 -12.81 -0.42
CA ALA A 103 5.75 -12.15 0.80
C ALA A 103 4.73 -11.02 0.52
N VAL A 104 4.85 -10.34 -0.63
CA VAL A 104 4.02 -9.17 -0.98
C VAL A 104 2.85 -9.51 -1.91
N PHE A 105 2.92 -10.63 -2.62
CA PHE A 105 1.91 -11.07 -3.57
C PHE A 105 0.98 -12.16 -3.02
N THR A 106 -0.24 -12.21 -3.54
CA THR A 106 -1.15 -13.36 -3.37
C THR A 106 -0.58 -14.59 -4.09
N LYS A 107 -1.06 -15.78 -3.71
CA LYS A 107 -0.62 -17.04 -4.36
C LYS A 107 -0.97 -17.09 -5.85
N HIS A 108 -2.02 -16.40 -6.25
CA HIS A 108 -2.54 -16.37 -7.63
C HIS A 108 -2.26 -15.04 -8.32
N ALA A 109 -1.30 -14.26 -7.84
CA ALA A 109 -1.05 -12.94 -8.37
C ALA A 109 -0.72 -12.98 -9.86
N ARG A 110 -1.23 -11.99 -10.59
CA ARG A 110 -1.09 -11.89 -12.05
C ARG A 110 -0.57 -10.52 -12.46
N TRP A 111 -0.16 -10.41 -13.71
CA TRP A 111 0.26 -9.14 -14.29
C TRP A 111 -0.12 -9.05 -15.76
N GLY A 112 -0.24 -7.84 -16.28
CA GLY A 112 -0.61 -7.59 -17.66
C GLY A 112 -0.77 -6.11 -17.94
N ILE A 113 -1.50 -5.77 -19.01
CA ILE A 113 -1.82 -4.39 -19.37
C ILE A 113 -2.58 -3.70 -18.22
N PRO A 114 -2.44 -2.39 -17.99
CA PRO A 114 -3.18 -1.64 -16.95
C PRO A 114 -4.69 -1.50 -17.25
N ASP A 115 -5.39 -2.64 -17.36
CA ASP A 115 -6.83 -2.78 -17.48
C ASP A 115 -7.35 -3.58 -16.28
N ARG A 116 -8.40 -3.07 -15.66
CA ARG A 116 -9.01 -3.62 -14.45
C ARG A 116 -9.89 -4.84 -14.70
N ARG A 117 -10.14 -5.16 -15.96
CA ARG A 117 -10.72 -6.43 -16.39
C ARG A 117 -9.70 -7.55 -16.41
N GLU A 118 -8.40 -7.22 -16.30
CA GLU A 118 -7.29 -8.16 -16.23
C GLU A 118 -7.24 -9.09 -17.45
N TYR A 119 -7.56 -8.55 -18.64
CA TYR A 119 -7.51 -9.30 -19.89
C TYR A 119 -6.07 -9.71 -20.21
N ASP A 120 -5.91 -10.97 -20.64
CA ASP A 120 -4.61 -11.58 -20.96
C ASP A 120 -3.61 -11.51 -19.80
N ALA A 121 -4.10 -11.40 -18.56
CA ALA A 121 -3.26 -11.40 -17.37
C ALA A 121 -2.54 -12.74 -17.22
N ARG A 122 -1.23 -12.67 -17.00
CA ARG A 122 -0.34 -13.82 -16.86
C ARG A 122 0.02 -14.02 -15.40
N PRO A 123 0.20 -15.27 -14.92
CA PRO A 123 0.65 -15.51 -13.55
C PRO A 123 2.02 -14.87 -13.33
N ILE A 124 2.21 -14.20 -12.19
CA ILE A 124 3.52 -13.63 -11.83
C ILE A 124 4.53 -14.75 -11.62
N PHE A 125 4.15 -15.83 -10.92
CA PHE A 125 5.07 -16.90 -10.53
C PHE A 125 5.24 -18.02 -11.56
N ALA A 126 4.88 -17.82 -12.83
CA ALA A 126 4.98 -18.86 -13.85
C ALA A 126 6.43 -19.33 -14.08
N ASP A 127 7.40 -18.41 -14.00
CA ASP A 127 8.84 -18.64 -14.17
C ASP A 127 9.64 -18.27 -12.90
N GLY A 128 8.99 -18.39 -11.74
CA GLY A 128 9.54 -17.90 -10.46
C GLY A 128 9.51 -16.38 -10.32
N GLY A 129 8.84 -15.65 -11.22
CA GLY A 129 8.67 -14.20 -11.14
C GLY A 129 9.64 -13.40 -11.99
N ARG A 130 10.56 -14.03 -12.72
CA ARG A 130 11.68 -13.35 -13.38
C ARG A 130 11.21 -12.45 -14.52
N GLU A 131 10.39 -12.95 -15.43
CA GLU A 131 9.84 -12.16 -16.55
C GLU A 131 9.07 -10.95 -16.03
N PHE A 132 8.18 -11.17 -15.06
CA PHE A 132 7.44 -10.10 -14.41
C PHE A 132 8.39 -9.06 -13.79
N PHE A 133 9.37 -9.51 -13.02
CA PHE A 133 10.24 -8.63 -12.24
C PHE A 133 11.16 -7.79 -13.13
N ASP A 134 11.67 -8.38 -14.21
CA ASP A 134 12.46 -7.68 -15.21
C ASP A 134 11.60 -6.61 -15.91
N THR A 135 10.40 -6.98 -16.33
CA THR A 135 9.46 -6.04 -16.97
C THR A 135 9.01 -4.94 -16.00
N PHE A 136 8.81 -5.26 -14.73
CA PHE A 136 8.45 -4.31 -13.69
C PHE A 136 9.57 -3.31 -13.42
N ARG A 137 10.82 -3.77 -13.34
CA ARG A 137 11.99 -2.90 -13.18
C ARG A 137 12.14 -1.95 -14.37
N ASP A 138 11.98 -2.47 -15.59
CA ASP A 138 12.01 -1.65 -16.80
C ASP A 138 10.87 -0.61 -16.81
N ALA A 139 9.64 -1.02 -16.55
CA ALA A 139 8.50 -0.10 -16.50
C ALA A 139 8.67 0.97 -15.39
N ALA A 140 9.13 0.59 -14.21
CA ALA A 140 9.40 1.52 -13.11
C ALA A 140 10.54 2.52 -13.42
N SER A 141 11.47 2.16 -14.32
CA SER A 141 12.54 3.06 -14.77
C SER A 141 12.01 4.29 -15.53
N ARG A 142 10.79 4.19 -16.06
CA ARG A 142 10.12 5.21 -16.90
C ARG A 142 9.39 6.28 -16.09
N PHE A 143 9.29 6.10 -14.76
CA PHE A 143 8.67 7.05 -13.85
C PHE A 143 9.73 7.92 -13.17
N ALA A 144 9.37 9.17 -12.89
CA ALA A 144 10.28 10.08 -12.18
C ALA A 144 10.54 9.59 -10.75
N ARG A 145 11.71 9.92 -10.19
CA ARG A 145 12.09 9.54 -8.81
C ARG A 145 11.00 9.80 -7.77
N LYS A 146 10.32 10.94 -7.86
CA LYS A 146 9.26 11.37 -6.92
C LYS A 146 7.87 11.32 -7.54
N GLU A 147 7.58 10.30 -8.34
CA GLU A 147 6.27 10.13 -8.95
C GLU A 147 5.15 10.01 -7.89
N ALA A 148 4.01 10.64 -8.17
CA ALA A 148 2.88 10.63 -7.25
C ALA A 148 2.19 9.26 -7.26
N PHE A 149 2.00 8.69 -6.07
CA PHE A 149 1.16 7.51 -5.88
C PHE A 149 -0.28 7.94 -5.63
N PHE A 150 -1.20 7.46 -6.47
CA PHE A 150 -2.61 7.82 -6.43
C PHE A 150 -3.48 6.63 -6.08
N CYS A 151 -4.31 6.77 -5.05
CA CYS A 151 -5.39 5.85 -4.73
C CYS A 151 -6.72 6.61 -4.85
N PRO A 152 -7.63 6.21 -5.74
CA PRO A 152 -8.95 6.80 -5.84
C PRO A 152 -9.68 6.73 -4.49
N PRO A 153 -10.42 7.78 -4.10
CA PRO A 153 -11.16 7.78 -2.84
C PRO A 153 -12.27 6.73 -2.88
N VAL A 154 -12.37 5.89 -1.84
CA VAL A 154 -13.45 4.90 -1.73
C VAL A 154 -14.76 5.62 -1.40
N VAL A 155 -15.67 5.67 -2.37
CA VAL A 155 -16.95 6.38 -2.30
C VAL A 155 -18.11 5.41 -2.56
N PRO A 156 -19.18 5.42 -1.74
CA PRO A 156 -19.36 6.24 -0.53
C PRO A 156 -18.42 5.81 0.62
N PRO A 157 -18.21 6.63 1.67
CA PRO A 157 -17.36 6.25 2.81
C PRO A 157 -17.74 4.92 3.46
N ALA A 158 -19.04 4.57 3.47
CA ALA A 158 -19.52 3.26 3.92
C ALA A 158 -18.91 2.08 3.14
N ALA A 159 -18.49 2.30 1.89
CA ALA A 159 -17.85 1.28 1.06
C ALA A 159 -16.43 0.93 1.54
N GLN A 160 -15.79 1.77 2.37
CA GLN A 160 -14.49 1.46 2.97
C GLN A 160 -14.55 0.20 3.82
N VAL A 161 -15.72 -0.14 4.39
CA VAL A 161 -15.89 -1.38 5.17
C VAL A 161 -15.68 -2.61 4.28
N TYR A 162 -16.12 -2.58 3.02
CA TYR A 162 -15.93 -3.69 2.07
C TYR A 162 -14.47 -3.84 1.61
N VAL A 163 -13.74 -2.73 1.51
CA VAL A 163 -12.30 -2.81 1.26
C VAL A 163 -11.58 -3.36 2.48
N ARG A 164 -11.93 -2.87 3.68
CA ARG A 164 -11.28 -3.24 4.95
C ARG A 164 -11.50 -4.71 5.33
N ASN A 165 -12.67 -5.29 5.01
CA ASN A 165 -12.95 -6.69 5.28
C ASN A 165 -12.55 -7.63 4.13
N GLY A 166 -11.97 -7.09 3.05
CA GLY A 166 -11.53 -7.87 1.89
C GLY A 166 -12.64 -8.32 0.94
N ALA A 167 -13.87 -7.85 1.10
CA ALA A 167 -14.96 -8.14 0.17
C ALA A 167 -14.76 -7.47 -1.19
N GLU A 168 -14.04 -6.35 -1.24
CA GLU A 168 -13.76 -5.60 -2.46
C GLU A 168 -12.26 -5.26 -2.57
N PRO A 169 -11.67 -5.34 -3.78
CA PRO A 169 -10.28 -4.95 -3.98
C PRO A 169 -10.11 -3.43 -3.90
N MET A 170 -8.88 -2.99 -3.63
CA MET A 170 -8.48 -1.59 -3.76
C MET A 170 -7.53 -1.42 -4.94
N TRP A 171 -7.79 -0.44 -5.80
CA TRP A 171 -6.91 -0.09 -6.90
C TRP A 171 -6.14 1.18 -6.59
N CYS A 172 -4.84 1.22 -6.87
CA CYS A 172 -4.03 2.43 -6.87
C CYS A 172 -3.09 2.42 -8.07
N ALA A 173 -2.45 3.55 -8.38
CA ALA A 173 -1.51 3.63 -9.48
C ALA A 173 -0.41 4.68 -9.27
N TYR A 174 0.73 4.47 -9.93
CA TYR A 174 1.58 5.56 -10.39
C TYR A 174 1.20 5.91 -11.83
N LEU A 175 1.16 7.19 -12.13
CA LEU A 175 0.91 7.73 -13.46
C LEU A 175 2.14 8.54 -13.86
N SER A 176 2.68 8.33 -15.05
CA SER A 176 3.74 9.19 -15.56
C SER A 176 3.20 10.61 -15.78
N LYS A 177 4.06 11.62 -15.68
CA LYS A 177 3.66 13.03 -15.87
C LYS A 177 3.00 13.31 -17.23
N ASP A 178 3.40 12.60 -18.27
CA ASP A 178 2.84 12.70 -19.62
C ASP A 178 1.60 11.80 -19.83
N GLY A 179 1.23 10.99 -18.84
CA GLY A 179 0.07 10.10 -18.89
C GLY A 179 0.21 8.92 -19.87
N LEU A 180 1.41 8.65 -20.39
CA LEU A 180 1.66 7.56 -21.33
C LEU A 180 1.96 6.23 -20.65
N ASP A 181 2.34 6.27 -19.37
CA ASP A 181 2.69 5.10 -18.57
C ASP A 181 1.89 5.04 -17.27
N VAL A 182 1.51 3.81 -16.91
CA VAL A 182 0.74 3.50 -15.72
C VAL A 182 1.30 2.25 -15.07
N LEU A 183 1.60 2.33 -13.77
CA LEU A 183 1.78 1.16 -12.90
C LEU A 183 0.54 1.06 -12.03
N ALA A 184 -0.39 0.17 -12.36
CA ALA A 184 -1.59 -0.08 -11.60
C ALA A 184 -1.40 -1.25 -10.63
N PHE A 185 -1.94 -1.11 -9.43
CA PHE A 185 -1.86 -2.08 -8.35
C PHE A 185 -3.27 -2.43 -7.91
N LYS A 186 -3.59 -3.72 -7.88
CA LYS A 186 -4.78 -4.25 -7.22
C LYS A 186 -4.35 -4.89 -5.91
N PHE A 187 -4.89 -4.37 -4.82
CA PHE A 187 -4.69 -4.94 -3.49
C PHE A 187 -5.94 -5.69 -3.04
N VAL A 188 -5.73 -6.84 -2.41
CA VAL A 188 -6.78 -7.69 -1.82
C VAL A 188 -6.33 -8.18 -0.45
N TYR A 189 -7.25 -8.76 0.32
CA TYR A 189 -6.89 -9.51 1.52
C TYR A 189 -6.71 -10.98 1.19
N GLU A 190 -5.59 -11.55 1.64
CA GLU A 190 -5.31 -12.98 1.60
C GLU A 190 -4.71 -13.41 2.94
N ASN A 191 -5.28 -14.45 3.55
CA ASN A 191 -4.83 -14.99 4.84
C ASN A 191 -4.70 -13.93 5.95
N GLY A 192 -5.64 -12.97 6.01
CA GLY A 192 -5.68 -11.94 7.05
C GLY A 192 -4.75 -10.73 6.84
N SER A 193 -3.98 -10.70 5.75
CA SER A 193 -3.09 -9.59 5.40
C SER A 193 -3.43 -9.01 4.03
N ALA A 194 -3.23 -7.70 3.87
CA ALA A 194 -3.36 -7.05 2.57
C ALA A 194 -2.14 -7.34 1.67
N LYS A 195 -2.40 -7.76 0.44
CA LYS A 195 -1.39 -8.17 -0.55
C LYS A 195 -1.71 -7.66 -1.94
N ILE A 196 -0.73 -7.73 -2.83
CA ILE A 196 -0.91 -7.42 -4.25
C ILE A 196 -1.44 -8.66 -4.98
N ASP A 197 -2.52 -8.49 -5.73
CA ASP A 197 -3.13 -9.56 -6.54
C ASP A 197 -2.91 -9.34 -8.05
N TYR A 198 -2.83 -8.08 -8.47
CA TYR A 198 -2.60 -7.74 -9.87
C TYR A 198 -1.70 -6.52 -10.02
N ILE A 199 -0.77 -6.61 -10.97
CA ILE A 199 0.02 -5.48 -11.45
C ILE A 199 -0.31 -5.21 -12.92
N GLY A 200 -0.82 -4.02 -13.19
CA GLY A 200 -1.01 -3.50 -14.54
C GLY A 200 0.19 -2.64 -14.94
N LEU A 201 0.88 -3.00 -16.02
CA LEU A 201 1.98 -2.23 -16.60
C LEU A 201 2.05 -2.46 -18.11
N GLN A 202 2.68 -1.54 -18.83
CA GLN A 202 2.99 -1.76 -20.24
C GLN A 202 4.43 -2.28 -20.36
N PRO A 203 4.68 -3.42 -21.03
CA PRO A 203 6.05 -3.88 -21.26
C PRO A 203 6.88 -2.87 -22.06
N THR A 204 6.25 -2.13 -22.96
CA THR A 204 6.86 -1.07 -23.75
C THR A 204 6.05 0.20 -23.57
N ARG A 205 6.74 1.34 -23.43
CA ARG A 205 6.08 2.65 -23.28
C ARG A 205 5.20 2.95 -24.50
N ALA A 206 3.96 3.35 -24.26
CA ALA A 206 3.09 3.83 -25.32
C ALA A 206 3.62 5.12 -25.94
N THR A 207 3.48 5.26 -27.25
CA THR A 207 3.82 6.48 -28.00
C THR A 207 2.65 7.44 -28.18
N GLY A 208 1.46 7.06 -27.69
CA GLY A 208 0.24 7.84 -27.77
C GLY A 208 -0.73 7.45 -26.67
N GLY A 209 -1.90 8.11 -26.63
CA GLY A 209 -2.91 7.87 -25.60
C GLY A 209 -3.27 6.39 -25.47
N ILE A 210 -3.35 5.91 -24.22
CA ILE A 210 -3.69 4.53 -23.91
C ILE A 210 -5.15 4.29 -24.31
N ALA A 211 -5.37 3.64 -25.45
CA ALA A 211 -6.71 3.36 -25.94
C ALA A 211 -7.42 2.35 -25.02
N ALA A 212 -8.64 2.67 -24.59
CA ALA A 212 -9.47 1.74 -23.85
C ALA A 212 -9.78 0.51 -24.74
N ARG A 213 -9.49 -0.69 -24.24
CA ARG A 213 -9.78 -1.93 -24.97
C ARG A 213 -11.30 -2.07 -25.16
N LYS A 214 -11.72 -2.40 -26.39
CA LYS A 214 -13.13 -2.70 -26.70
C LYS A 214 -13.60 -3.88 -25.83
N GLY A 215 -14.75 -3.74 -25.17
CA GLY A 215 -15.31 -4.76 -24.28
C GLY A 215 -16.28 -4.19 -23.24
N PRO A 216 -16.88 -5.04 -22.39
CA PRO A 216 -17.76 -4.64 -21.29
C PRO A 216 -17.08 -3.60 -20.42
N LEU A 217 -17.72 -2.52 -19.97
CA LEU A 217 -17.09 -1.49 -19.12
C LEU A 217 -16.20 -2.10 -18.03
N PRO A 218 -15.00 -1.55 -17.78
CA PRO A 218 -14.17 -2.08 -16.70
C PRO A 218 -14.98 -2.00 -15.40
N PRO A 219 -14.70 -2.84 -14.39
CA PRO A 219 -15.36 -2.70 -13.09
C PRO A 219 -15.18 -1.25 -12.58
N PRO A 220 -15.78 -0.77 -11.49
CA PRO A 220 -15.49 0.57 -10.95
C PRO A 220 -14.21 0.58 -10.11
N MET A 221 -13.38 1.64 -10.18
CA MET A 221 -12.09 1.68 -9.44
C MET A 221 -12.30 1.67 -7.93
N THR A 222 -13.47 2.14 -7.52
CA THR A 222 -13.93 2.21 -6.16
C THR A 222 -15.14 1.30 -6.04
N PRO A 223 -15.25 0.50 -4.98
CA PRO A 223 -16.42 -0.32 -4.79
C PRO A 223 -17.66 0.56 -4.68
N GLN A 224 -18.58 0.37 -5.62
CA GLN A 224 -19.85 1.07 -5.66
C GLN A 224 -20.86 0.22 -4.89
N VAL A 225 -21.24 0.68 -3.70
CA VAL A 225 -22.44 0.13 -3.06
C VAL A 225 -23.61 0.57 -3.90
N LYS A 226 -24.18 -0.34 -4.71
CA LYS A 226 -25.53 -0.14 -5.23
C LYS A 226 -26.39 0.08 -4.01
N ARG A 227 -26.84 1.33 -3.78
CA ARG A 227 -27.97 1.55 -2.88
C ARG A 227 -29.07 0.68 -3.48
N GLY A 228 -29.43 -0.40 -2.79
CA GLY A 228 -30.61 -1.16 -3.16
C GLY A 228 -31.72 -0.14 -3.35
N SER A 229 -32.49 -0.26 -4.44
CA SER A 229 -33.78 0.41 -4.49
C SER A 229 -34.43 0.14 -3.15
N ALA A 230 -34.76 1.21 -2.40
CA ALA A 230 -35.52 1.04 -1.17
C ALA A 230 -36.65 0.05 -1.49
N PRO A 231 -36.83 -1.03 -0.70
CA PRO A 231 -37.98 -1.88 -0.93
C PRO A 231 -39.18 -0.94 -0.90
N VAL A 232 -39.92 -0.92 -2.01
CA VAL A 232 -41.27 -0.34 -2.02
C VAL A 232 -41.98 -1.14 -0.94
N GLY A 233 -42.09 -0.55 0.25
CA GLY A 233 -42.78 -1.16 1.37
C GLY A 233 -44.18 -1.55 0.89
N PRO A 234 -44.73 -2.68 1.34
CA PRO A 234 -46.07 -3.06 0.94
C PRO A 234 -47.01 -1.95 1.41
N PHE A 235 -47.61 -1.25 0.46
CA PHE A 235 -48.78 -0.44 0.69
C PHE A 235 -49.83 -1.35 1.34
N MET A 236 -50.06 -1.17 2.65
CA MET A 236 -51.35 -1.46 3.23
C MET A 236 -52.09 -0.13 3.35
N SER A 237 -52.93 0.14 2.38
CA SER A 237 -54.07 1.03 2.58
C SER A 237 -55.08 0.31 3.47
N SER A 238 -55.14 0.67 4.74
CA SER A 238 -56.38 0.63 5.51
C SER A 238 -56.43 1.87 6.38
N GLY A 239 -57.51 2.64 6.23
CA GLY A 239 -57.59 4.02 6.67
C GLY A 239 -57.57 4.27 8.18
N GLY A 240 -57.45 5.56 8.50
CA GLY A 240 -57.66 6.13 9.83
C GLY A 240 -56.38 6.72 10.45
N GLU A 241 -56.25 8.05 10.37
CA GLU A 241 -55.35 8.91 11.16
C GLU A 241 -53.88 8.50 11.34
N THR A 242 -53.01 9.10 10.53
CA THR A 242 -51.59 9.25 10.88
C THR A 242 -51.42 10.41 11.86
N VAL A 243 -51.29 10.10 13.15
CA VAL A 243 -50.69 11.02 14.12
C VAL A 243 -49.19 11.10 13.81
N PRO A 244 -48.61 12.29 13.56
CA PRO A 244 -47.17 12.39 13.41
C PRO A 244 -46.50 12.10 14.75
N LEU A 245 -45.71 11.02 14.83
CA LEU A 245 -44.71 10.84 15.88
C LEU A 245 -43.70 11.98 15.75
N GLN A 246 -43.88 13.04 16.54
CA GLN A 246 -42.84 14.05 16.76
C GLN A 246 -41.68 13.37 17.48
N ILE A 247 -40.64 13.03 16.73
CA ILE A 247 -39.32 12.75 17.29
C ILE A 247 -38.80 14.10 17.77
N GLU A 248 -38.91 14.38 19.07
CA GLU A 248 -38.26 15.53 19.70
C GLU A 248 -36.77 15.48 19.40
N ARG A 249 -36.30 16.45 18.61
CA ARG A 249 -34.88 16.71 18.43
C ARG A 249 -34.34 17.23 19.76
N ARG A 250 -33.64 16.38 20.51
CA ARG A 250 -32.76 16.81 21.60
C ARG A 250 -31.67 17.72 21.02
N PRO A 251 -31.56 19.00 21.44
CA PRO A 251 -30.48 19.86 20.98
C PRO A 251 -29.14 19.43 21.59
N PRO A 252 -28.01 19.68 20.89
CA PRO A 252 -26.66 19.37 21.38
C PRO A 252 -26.29 20.23 22.61
N PRO A 253 -25.42 19.71 23.51
CA PRO A 253 -24.99 20.47 24.67
C PRO A 253 -24.04 21.61 24.24
N GLY A 254 -24.41 22.87 24.52
CA GLY A 254 -23.46 23.99 24.39
C GLY A 254 -23.99 25.36 23.96
N THR A 255 -25.28 25.57 23.73
CA THR A 255 -25.81 26.92 23.41
C THR A 255 -26.52 27.53 24.61
N VAL A 256 -25.84 28.48 25.25
CA VAL A 256 -26.40 29.40 26.24
C VAL A 256 -27.28 30.42 25.49
N ASN A 257 -28.56 30.48 25.82
CA ASN A 257 -29.41 31.63 25.53
C ASN A 257 -29.84 32.29 26.86
N PRO A 258 -30.11 33.62 26.86
CA PRO A 258 -30.25 34.42 28.08
C PRO A 258 -31.53 34.11 28.89
N PRO A 259 -31.58 34.49 30.18
CA PRO A 259 -32.66 34.09 31.07
C PRO A 259 -33.86 35.03 30.96
N ASP A 260 -35.07 34.48 31.05
CA ASP A 260 -36.28 35.21 31.42
C ASP A 260 -36.95 34.51 32.63
N PRO A 261 -37.70 35.26 33.47
CA PRO A 261 -37.48 35.24 34.90
C PRO A 261 -38.72 34.71 35.60
N ALA A 262 -38.73 33.44 35.98
CA ALA A 262 -39.67 32.94 36.97
C ALA A 262 -39.28 31.53 37.40
N SER A 263 -38.53 31.43 38.50
CA SER A 263 -38.91 30.59 39.65
C SER A 263 -37.72 30.48 40.60
N SER A 264 -37.85 31.23 41.68
CA SER A 264 -37.08 31.11 42.91
C SER A 264 -37.46 29.83 43.63
N LEU A 265 -36.46 29.04 44.03
CA LEU A 265 -36.49 28.23 45.26
C LEU A 265 -35.05 27.83 45.63
N ALA A 266 -34.49 28.67 46.51
CA ALA A 266 -33.64 28.43 47.69
C ALA A 266 -32.73 27.16 47.84
N PRO A 267 -31.65 27.26 48.66
CA PRO A 267 -30.38 26.57 48.47
C PRO A 267 -30.05 25.50 49.53
N ALA A 268 -29.03 24.67 49.28
CA ALA A 268 -28.07 24.10 50.26
C ALA A 268 -27.14 23.04 49.59
N PRO A 269 -26.02 22.62 50.22
CA PRO A 269 -24.93 23.41 50.76
C PRO A 269 -23.55 22.93 50.25
N ALA A 270 -22.52 23.72 50.57
CA ALA A 270 -21.12 23.40 50.36
C ALA A 270 -20.59 22.33 51.34
N GLY A 271 -19.61 21.56 50.87
CA GLY A 271 -18.49 21.09 51.70
C GLY A 271 -18.52 19.63 52.14
N ALA A 272 -17.65 18.80 51.53
CA ALA A 272 -16.58 18.09 52.24
C ALA A 272 -15.66 17.32 51.25
N PRO A 273 -14.38 17.11 51.60
CA PRO A 273 -13.30 16.92 50.64
C PRO A 273 -12.92 15.44 50.39
N ALA A 274 -12.28 15.18 49.26
CA ALA A 274 -11.61 13.92 48.96
C ALA A 274 -10.23 13.85 49.68
N PRO A 275 -9.82 12.71 50.25
CA PRO A 275 -8.45 12.50 50.68
C PRO A 275 -7.55 12.07 49.50
N ALA A 276 -6.32 12.54 49.59
CA ALA A 276 -5.26 12.48 48.60
C ALA A 276 -4.61 11.11 48.42
N GLY A 277 -4.17 10.82 47.19
CA GLY A 277 -2.99 10.01 46.88
C GLY A 277 -1.92 10.91 46.24
N PRO A 278 -0.62 10.77 46.59
CA PRO A 278 0.38 11.79 46.28
C PRO A 278 1.12 11.60 44.93
N ALA A 279 1.25 12.76 44.27
CA ALA A 279 2.30 13.30 43.41
C ALA A 279 3.45 12.42 42.86
N SER A 280 3.77 12.60 41.57
CA SER A 280 4.85 13.53 41.17
C SER A 280 5.05 13.58 39.64
N SER A 281 4.91 14.76 39.04
CA SER A 281 5.75 15.19 37.92
C SER A 281 5.55 16.69 37.64
N GLY A 282 6.60 17.46 37.89
CA GLY A 282 6.84 18.79 37.35
C GLY A 282 8.31 19.15 37.62
N PRO A 283 8.87 20.22 37.03
CA PRO A 283 8.20 21.20 36.16
C PRO A 283 8.94 21.52 34.85
N ALA A 284 8.19 22.11 33.91
CA ALA A 284 8.70 22.99 32.88
C ALA A 284 8.96 24.38 33.48
N GLY A 285 9.99 25.08 33.01
CA GLY A 285 10.26 26.47 33.40
C GLY A 285 11.35 27.10 32.55
N ALA A 286 10.95 27.92 31.58
CA ALA A 286 11.79 28.94 30.97
C ALA A 286 11.82 30.19 31.85
N PRO A 287 12.82 31.07 31.69
CA PRO A 287 12.55 32.50 31.74
C PRO A 287 13.21 33.30 30.61
N ALA A 288 12.76 34.55 30.47
CA ALA A 288 12.93 35.47 29.35
C ALA A 288 14.06 36.51 29.52
N GLY A 289 14.65 36.93 28.39
CA GLY A 289 15.29 38.25 28.07
C GLY A 289 16.56 38.67 28.84
N PRO A 290 17.28 39.77 28.48
CA PRO A 290 17.08 40.74 27.38
C PRO A 290 18.36 41.22 26.61
N ALA A 291 18.14 42.01 25.54
CA ALA A 291 18.89 43.17 24.96
C ALA A 291 20.43 43.20 24.67
N SER A 292 20.73 43.45 23.38
CA SER A 292 21.68 44.41 22.73
C SER A 292 23.11 44.67 23.23
N SER A 293 24.13 44.47 22.36
CA SER A 293 25.14 45.48 21.93
C SER A 293 26.23 44.88 21.00
N ASP A 294 26.42 45.48 19.83
CA ASP A 294 27.72 45.59 19.09
C ASP A 294 28.53 46.76 19.72
N PRO A 295 29.85 47.00 19.48
CA PRO A 295 30.70 46.57 18.34
C PRO A 295 32.16 46.16 18.71
N SER A 296 32.89 45.50 17.79
CA SER A 296 34.34 45.69 17.57
C SER A 296 34.91 44.78 16.46
N ALA A 297 35.27 45.39 15.32
CA ALA A 297 36.30 44.92 14.38
C ALA A 297 37.64 45.63 14.74
N PRO A 298 38.85 45.32 14.18
CA PRO A 298 39.11 44.68 12.88
C PRO A 298 40.35 43.74 12.77
N ALA A 299 40.49 43.05 11.63
CA ALA A 299 41.64 43.10 10.70
C ALA A 299 41.81 41.79 9.89
N GLY A 300 41.89 41.91 8.56
CA GLY A 300 42.52 40.90 7.69
C GLY A 300 41.68 40.35 6.53
N ALA A 301 41.49 41.13 5.47
CA ALA A 301 41.30 40.64 4.09
C ALA A 301 42.66 40.71 3.36
N PRO A 302 42.94 39.96 2.26
CA PRO A 302 42.22 40.07 0.98
C PRO A 302 41.84 38.70 0.36
N ALA A 303 40.63 38.54 -0.20
CA ALA A 303 40.24 38.73 -1.60
C ALA A 303 40.79 37.67 -2.60
N ALA A 304 39.92 36.76 -3.03
CA ALA A 304 39.98 36.10 -4.34
C ALA A 304 38.54 35.87 -4.85
N GLY A 305 38.30 36.32 -6.08
CA GLY A 305 37.00 36.65 -6.61
C GLY A 305 36.14 35.48 -7.09
N ARG A 306 34.84 35.76 -7.08
CA ARG A 306 33.74 34.97 -7.62
C ARG A 306 33.63 35.27 -9.13
N PRO A 307 33.69 34.28 -10.04
CA PRO A 307 33.42 34.54 -11.45
C PRO A 307 31.91 34.78 -11.68
N ALA A 308 31.60 35.82 -12.45
CA ALA A 308 30.27 36.12 -12.96
C ALA A 308 29.85 35.11 -14.04
N PRO A 309 28.54 34.86 -14.22
CA PRO A 309 28.04 34.05 -15.33
C PRO A 309 28.15 34.83 -16.65
N THR A 310 28.90 34.29 -17.59
CA THR A 310 28.96 34.77 -18.98
C THR A 310 27.62 34.56 -19.68
N SER A 311 27.04 35.66 -20.13
CA SER A 311 25.96 35.74 -21.11
C SER A 311 26.41 35.11 -22.44
N GLY A 312 25.83 33.96 -22.79
CA GLY A 312 25.96 33.37 -24.12
C GLY A 312 25.15 34.14 -25.17
N PRO A 313 25.58 34.14 -26.45
CA PRO A 313 24.92 34.88 -27.51
C PRO A 313 23.54 34.31 -27.87
N ALA A 314 22.61 35.23 -28.15
CA ALA A 314 21.24 34.95 -28.57
C ALA A 314 21.17 34.13 -29.87
N PRO A 315 20.20 33.20 -30.01
CA PRO A 315 19.99 32.49 -31.27
C PRO A 315 19.44 33.43 -32.35
N ALA A 316 19.99 33.30 -33.56
CA ALA A 316 19.57 34.05 -34.74
C ALA A 316 18.10 33.75 -35.13
N PRO A 317 17.36 34.72 -35.68
CA PRO A 317 15.98 34.51 -36.10
C PRO A 317 15.88 33.51 -37.26
N ALA A 318 15.02 32.52 -37.09
CA ALA A 318 14.68 31.55 -38.13
C ALA A 318 14.06 32.24 -39.35
N LYS A 319 14.59 31.88 -40.52
CA LYS A 319 14.20 32.32 -41.85
C LYS A 319 12.73 31.96 -42.12
N ALA A 320 11.95 32.93 -42.62
CA ALA A 320 10.55 32.73 -43.01
C ALA A 320 10.41 31.65 -44.11
N PRO A 321 9.32 30.86 -44.10
CA PRO A 321 9.05 29.86 -45.14
C PRO A 321 8.68 30.52 -46.47
N ALA A 322 9.20 29.95 -47.56
CA ALA A 322 8.88 30.33 -48.94
C ALA A 322 7.40 30.03 -49.28
N PRO A 323 6.76 30.81 -50.16
CA PRO A 323 5.39 30.54 -50.60
C PRO A 323 5.33 29.28 -51.48
N ALA A 324 4.27 28.49 -51.28
CA ALA A 324 3.97 27.30 -52.06
C ALA A 324 3.64 27.64 -53.53
N PRO A 325 4.00 26.77 -54.49
CA PRO A 325 3.55 26.92 -55.88
C PRO A 325 2.07 26.59 -56.01
N ALA A 326 1.35 27.44 -56.76
CA ALA A 326 -0.03 27.22 -57.12
C ALA A 326 -0.16 26.08 -58.13
N HIS A 327 -1.03 25.11 -57.82
CA HIS A 327 -1.64 24.17 -58.77
C HIS A 327 -3.08 23.91 -58.33
#